data_AF-A0AAD6K0F0-F1
#
_entry.id   AF-A0AAD6K0F0-F1
#
_cell.length_a   1.000
_cell.length_b   1.000
_cell.length_c   1.000
_cell.angle_alpha   90.00
_cell.angle_beta   90.00
_cell.angle_gamma   90.00
#
_symmetry.space_group_name_H-M   'P 1'
#
loop_
_entity.id
_entity.type
_entity.pdbx_description
1 polymer ?
#
loop_
_entity_poly.entity_id
_entity_poly.type
_entity_poly.pdbx_seq_one_letter_code
_entity_poly.pdbx_strand_id
1 'polypeptide(L)'
;MPTPVTTARQCLTEEAAHALDEAVNVARRRGHGQTTSLHAVSALLSLPSSPLRDACARAMNSAYSPRLQFKALELCLGVSLDRVPTSQLSDDSPPVSNSLMAAIKRSQANQRRQPENFNLYHQIQQQQQQSSSSISCIKVELQNLILSILDDPVVSRVFGEAGFRSSEIKLAIVRPLPQVF
;
A
#
# COMPACT_ATOMS: atom_id res chain seq x y z
N MET A 1 14.37 -14.10 4.64
CA MET A 1 14.77 -13.67 3.30
C MET A 1 13.91 -12.49 2.88
N PRO A 2 14.49 -11.36 2.45
CA PRO A 2 13.73 -10.26 1.84
C PRO A 2 13.00 -10.78 0.59
N THR A 3 11.78 -10.30 0.34
CA THR A 3 11.01 -10.75 -0.84
C THR A 3 11.44 -9.95 -2.06
N PRO A 4 11.87 -10.57 -3.18
CA PRO A 4 12.19 -9.84 -4.40
C PRO A 4 10.99 -9.02 -4.88
N VAL A 5 11.25 -7.83 -5.42
CA VAL A 5 10.19 -6.95 -5.93
C VAL A 5 9.39 -7.66 -7.03
N THR A 6 10.06 -8.42 -7.90
CA THR A 6 9.43 -9.21 -8.97
C THR A 6 8.39 -10.20 -8.45
N THR A 7 8.68 -10.89 -7.35
CA THR A 7 7.73 -11.82 -6.70
C THR A 7 6.52 -11.07 -6.12
N ALA A 8 6.74 -9.92 -5.50
CA ALA A 8 5.64 -9.10 -4.99
C ALA A 8 4.75 -8.57 -6.13
N ARG A 9 5.35 -8.12 -7.25
CA ARG A 9 4.62 -7.62 -8.43
C ARG A 9 3.67 -8.65 -9.04
N GLN A 10 4.02 -9.94 -9.04
CA GLN A 10 3.17 -11.01 -9.57
C GLN A 10 1.83 -11.14 -8.85
N CYS A 11 1.75 -10.64 -7.61
CA CYS A 11 0.55 -10.67 -6.78
C CYS A 11 -0.39 -9.47 -7.01
N LEU A 12 0.00 -8.49 -7.83
CA LEU A 12 -0.64 -7.18 -7.94
C LEU A 12 -1.28 -6.97 -9.33
N THR A 13 -2.32 -6.14 -9.40
CA THR A 13 -2.76 -5.54 -10.67
C THR A 13 -1.70 -4.59 -11.20
N GLU A 14 -1.77 -4.20 -12.49
CA GLU A 14 -0.81 -3.27 -13.09
C GLU A 14 -0.75 -1.94 -12.31
N GLU A 15 -1.91 -1.41 -11.89
CA GLU A 15 -1.99 -0.18 -11.10
C GLU A 15 -1.31 -0.33 -9.72
N ALA A 16 -1.57 -1.43 -9.01
CA ALA A 16 -0.94 -1.70 -7.72
C ALA A 16 0.57 -1.98 -7.86
N ALA A 17 0.99 -2.64 -8.94
CA ALA A 17 2.39 -2.87 -9.27
C ALA A 17 3.12 -1.55 -9.56
N HIS A 18 2.50 -0.64 -10.31
CA HIS A 18 3.05 0.71 -10.53
C HIS A 18 3.24 1.47 -9.22
N ALA A 19 2.25 1.41 -8.30
CA ALA A 19 2.39 2.02 -6.98
C ALA A 19 3.54 1.39 -6.15
N LEU A 20 3.78 0.08 -6.28
CA LEU A 20 4.92 -0.61 -5.68
C LEU A 20 6.24 -0.15 -6.31
N ASP A 21 6.31 -0.02 -7.62
CA ASP A 21 7.51 0.43 -8.34
C ASP A 21 7.89 1.87 -7.91
N GLU A 22 6.91 2.75 -7.73
CA GLU A 22 7.13 4.08 -7.16
C GLU A 22 7.60 4.05 -5.71
N ALA A 23 7.10 3.12 -4.89
CA ALA A 23 7.60 2.91 -3.53
C ALA A 23 9.07 2.45 -3.51
N VAL A 24 9.45 1.56 -4.43
CA VAL A 24 10.84 1.12 -4.62
C VAL A 24 11.73 2.30 -5.01
N ASN A 25 11.24 3.18 -5.89
CA ASN A 25 11.95 4.40 -6.27
C ASN A 25 12.15 5.35 -5.07
N VAL A 26 11.16 5.50 -4.19
CA VAL A 26 11.31 6.28 -2.94
C VAL A 26 12.39 5.65 -2.03
N ALA A 27 12.35 4.32 -1.82
CA ALA A 27 13.33 3.63 -0.99
C ALA A 27 14.77 3.78 -1.54
N ARG A 28 14.92 3.63 -2.87
CA ARG A 28 16.22 3.79 -3.55
C ARG A 28 16.75 5.21 -3.40
N ARG A 29 15.93 6.25 -3.64
CA ARG A 29 16.34 7.65 -3.50
C ARG A 29 16.80 8.01 -2.08
N ARG A 30 16.29 7.30 -1.07
CA ARG A 30 16.68 7.48 0.34
C ARG A 30 17.84 6.58 0.79
N GLY A 31 18.33 5.68 -0.07
CA GLY A 31 19.37 4.72 0.30
C GLY A 31 18.92 3.68 1.34
N HIS A 32 17.62 3.38 1.39
CA HIS A 32 17.06 2.40 2.31
C HIS A 32 17.19 0.98 1.74
N GLY A 33 17.62 0.04 2.59
CA GLY A 33 17.88 -1.34 2.16
C GLY A 33 16.63 -2.17 1.85
N GLN A 34 15.43 -1.67 2.15
CA GLN A 34 14.17 -2.36 1.90
C GLN A 34 13.04 -1.39 1.54
N THR A 35 12.12 -1.86 0.71
CA THR A 35 10.85 -1.19 0.40
C THR A 35 9.82 -1.56 1.47
N THR A 36 9.20 -0.55 2.09
CA THR A 36 8.35 -0.69 3.29
C THR A 36 6.98 -0.06 3.06
N SER A 37 6.03 -0.34 3.94
CA SER A 37 4.70 0.29 3.93
C SER A 37 4.78 1.83 3.94
N LEU A 38 5.78 2.41 4.60
CA LEU A 38 6.00 3.86 4.62
C LEU A 38 6.40 4.41 3.24
N HIS A 39 7.24 3.68 2.50
CA HIS A 39 7.58 4.04 1.13
C HIS A 39 6.36 4.01 0.21
N ALA A 40 5.50 3.01 0.37
CA ALA A 40 4.25 2.91 -0.38
C ALA A 40 3.32 4.09 -0.07
N VAL A 41 3.15 4.44 1.20
CA VAL A 41 2.38 5.63 1.61
C VAL A 41 2.99 6.90 1.01
N SER A 42 4.31 7.07 1.06
CA SER A 42 4.99 8.23 0.48
C SER A 42 4.76 8.35 -1.03
N ALA A 43 4.87 7.25 -1.77
CA ALA A 43 4.60 7.22 -3.21
C ALA A 43 3.15 7.60 -3.52
N LEU A 44 2.20 6.99 -2.80
CA LEU A 44 0.77 7.26 -2.97
C LEU A 44 0.42 8.72 -2.67
N LEU A 45 0.96 9.31 -1.60
CA LEU A 45 0.68 10.72 -1.26
C LEU A 45 1.34 11.72 -2.22
N SER A 46 2.40 11.32 -2.94
CA SER A 46 3.08 12.17 -3.92
C SER A 46 2.30 12.30 -5.23
N LEU A 47 1.43 11.34 -5.53
CA LEU A 47 0.57 11.37 -6.71
C LEU A 47 -0.64 12.29 -6.45
N PRO A 48 -0.89 13.31 -7.30
CA PRO A 48 -1.86 14.36 -7.00
C PRO A 48 -3.31 13.86 -6.91
N SER A 49 -3.63 12.76 -7.60
CA SER A 49 -4.98 12.16 -7.66
C SER A 49 -4.97 10.70 -7.19
N SER A 50 -4.16 10.36 -6.18
CA SER A 50 -4.21 9.00 -5.63
C SER A 50 -5.43 8.80 -4.74
N PRO A 51 -5.99 7.57 -4.71
CA PRO A 51 -7.11 7.25 -3.82
C PRO A 51 -6.81 7.56 -2.34
N LEU A 52 -5.55 7.40 -1.91
CA LEU A 52 -5.12 7.70 -0.55
C LEU A 52 -5.14 9.22 -0.28
N ARG A 53 -4.64 10.04 -1.22
CA ARG A 53 -4.60 11.50 -1.04
C ARG A 53 -6.00 12.09 -0.99
N ASP A 54 -6.89 11.63 -1.88
CA ASP A 54 -8.28 12.04 -1.90
C ASP A 54 -9.02 11.60 -0.63
N ALA A 55 -8.76 10.37 -0.15
CA ALA A 55 -9.32 9.90 1.10
C ALA A 55 -8.81 10.70 2.31
N CYS A 56 -7.53 11.08 2.33
CA CYS A 56 -6.99 11.95 3.37
C CYS A 56 -7.69 13.31 3.36
N ALA A 57 -7.90 13.93 2.20
CA ALA A 57 -8.61 15.20 2.08
C ALA A 57 -10.05 15.13 2.63
N ARG A 58 -10.73 13.99 2.47
CA ARG A 58 -12.08 13.77 3.01
C ARG A 58 -12.10 13.41 4.50
N ALA A 59 -11.08 12.71 4.97
CA ALA A 59 -10.97 12.25 6.36
C ALA A 59 -10.37 13.29 7.32
N MET A 60 -10.12 14.52 6.85
CA MET A 60 -9.55 15.57 7.67
C MET A 60 -10.47 15.97 8.81
N ASN A 61 -9.87 16.34 9.93
CA ASN A 61 -10.60 16.75 11.13
C ASN A 61 -10.91 18.26 11.04
N SER A 62 -12.16 18.65 11.30
CA SER A 62 -12.59 20.06 11.28
C SER A 62 -11.87 20.94 12.31
N ALA A 63 -11.23 20.34 13.33
CA ALA A 63 -10.45 21.04 14.33
C ALA A 63 -9.13 21.64 13.78
N TYR A 64 -8.64 21.17 12.63
CA TYR A 64 -7.39 21.65 12.03
C TYR A 64 -7.62 22.20 10.62
N SER A 65 -6.81 23.18 10.22
CA SER A 65 -6.84 23.60 8.82
C SER A 65 -6.34 22.45 7.92
N PRO A 66 -7.01 22.17 6.78
CA PRO A 66 -6.65 21.06 5.89
C PRO A 66 -5.18 21.08 5.44
N ARG A 67 -4.67 22.27 5.14
CA ARG A 67 -3.28 22.47 4.70
C ARG A 67 -2.29 22.10 5.80
N LEU A 68 -2.56 22.49 7.03
CA LEU A 68 -1.68 22.20 8.18
C LEU A 68 -1.69 20.70 8.50
N GLN A 69 -2.86 20.06 8.47
CA GLN A 69 -2.97 18.63 8.77
C GLN A 69 -2.21 17.78 7.74
N PHE A 70 -2.31 18.12 6.44
CA PHE A 70 -1.54 17.43 5.41
C PHE A 70 -0.02 17.67 5.57
N LYS A 71 0.39 18.89 5.94
CA LYS A 71 1.81 19.18 6.19
C LYS A 71 2.35 18.40 7.40
N ALA A 72 1.55 18.24 8.45
CA ALA A 72 1.89 17.40 9.58
C ALA A 72 2.09 15.94 9.15
N LEU A 73 1.24 15.41 8.27
CA LEU A 73 1.38 14.06 7.72
C LEU A 73 2.69 13.88 6.94
N GLU A 74 3.03 14.83 6.06
CA GLU A 74 4.31 14.81 5.34
C GLU A 74 5.51 14.80 6.30
N LEU A 75 5.44 15.59 7.38
CA LEU A 75 6.49 15.66 8.39
C LEU A 75 6.61 14.36 9.20
N CYS A 76 5.50 13.85 9.74
CA CYS A 76 5.48 12.59 10.51
C CYS A 76 5.98 11.40 9.67
N LEU A 77 5.60 11.38 8.38
CA LEU A 77 6.07 10.38 7.43
C LEU A 77 7.57 10.52 7.16
N GLY A 78 8.06 11.75 6.94
CA GLY A 78 9.48 12.04 6.74
C GLY A 78 10.33 11.57 7.93
N VAL A 79 9.96 11.96 9.15
CA VAL A 79 10.64 11.55 10.38
C VAL A 79 10.64 10.03 10.56
N SER A 80 9.54 9.36 10.21
CA SER A 80 9.46 7.90 10.31
C SER A 80 10.29 7.20 9.25
N LEU A 81 10.41 7.78 8.05
CA LEU A 81 11.29 7.29 7.00
C LEU A 81 12.77 7.47 7.38
N ASP A 82 13.13 8.57 8.05
CA ASP A 82 14.52 8.82 8.48
C ASP A 82 15.01 7.81 9.54
N ARG A 83 14.09 7.08 10.17
CA ARG A 83 14.38 5.99 11.12
C ARG A 83 14.57 4.63 10.44
N VAL A 84 14.31 4.52 9.13
CA VAL A 84 14.47 3.26 8.39
C VAL A 84 15.96 2.96 8.19
N PRO A 85 16.41 1.70 8.38
CA PRO A 85 17.82 1.36 8.18
C PRO A 85 18.30 1.67 6.75
N THR A 86 19.38 2.42 6.67
CA THR A 86 20.13 2.62 5.43
C THR A 86 20.96 1.37 5.14
N SER A 87 21.13 1.08 3.85
CA SER A 87 22.02 0.02 3.39
C SER A 87 22.97 0.62 2.37
N GLN A 88 24.13 -0.01 2.17
CA GLN A 88 25.00 0.38 1.06
C GLN A 88 24.22 0.30 -0.25
N LEU A 89 24.33 1.36 -1.05
CA LEU A 89 23.70 1.46 -2.36
C LEU A 89 24.26 0.33 -3.22
N SER A 90 23.41 -0.65 -3.52
CA SER A 90 23.66 -1.63 -4.57
C SER A 90 22.81 -1.23 -5.78
N ASP A 91 23.25 -1.60 -6.99
CA ASP A 91 22.47 -1.36 -8.21
C ASP A 91 21.12 -2.12 -8.22
N ASP A 92 20.96 -3.08 -7.32
CA ASP A 92 19.74 -3.86 -7.18
C ASP A 92 18.59 -3.06 -6.55
N SER A 93 17.36 -3.35 -6.98
CA SER A 93 16.16 -2.76 -6.40
C SER A 93 15.99 -3.18 -4.94
N PRO A 94 15.71 -2.25 -4.00
CA PRO A 94 15.53 -2.59 -2.59
C PRO A 94 14.36 -3.57 -2.42
N PRO A 95 14.60 -4.78 -1.87
CA PRO A 95 13.58 -5.82 -1.77
C PRO A 95 12.43 -5.40 -0.86
N VAL A 96 11.29 -6.07 -1.01
CA VAL A 96 10.09 -5.83 -0.21
C VAL A 96 10.28 -6.37 1.21
N SER A 97 10.00 -5.52 2.19
CA SER A 97 10.00 -5.86 3.62
C SER A 97 8.88 -6.85 3.97
N ASN A 98 9.07 -7.59 5.07
CA ASN A 98 8.09 -8.57 5.53
C ASN A 98 6.72 -7.94 5.85
N SER A 99 6.69 -6.72 6.42
CA SER A 99 5.44 -6.05 6.76
C SER A 99 4.65 -5.65 5.52
N LEU A 100 5.33 -5.13 4.48
CA LEU A 100 4.69 -4.79 3.21
C LEU A 100 4.21 -6.06 2.47
N MET A 101 5.01 -7.12 2.44
CA MET A 101 4.57 -8.39 1.86
C MET A 101 3.39 -9.00 2.63
N ALA A 102 3.36 -8.84 3.96
CA ALA A 102 2.20 -9.25 4.76
C ALA A 102 0.95 -8.42 4.40
N ALA A 103 1.08 -7.12 4.12
CA ALA A 103 -0.03 -6.31 3.62
C ALA A 103 -0.55 -6.84 2.28
N ILE A 104 0.32 -7.14 1.31
CA ILE A 104 -0.06 -7.73 0.01
C ILE A 104 -0.83 -9.05 0.20
N LYS A 105 -0.30 -9.95 1.04
CA LYS A 105 -0.96 -11.24 1.32
C LYS A 105 -2.32 -11.08 2.01
N ARG A 106 -2.44 -10.12 2.95
CA ARG A 106 -3.74 -9.79 3.57
C ARG A 106 -4.72 -9.24 2.56
N SER A 107 -4.30 -8.34 1.66
CA SER A 107 -5.15 -7.84 0.58
C SER A 107 -5.67 -8.96 -0.31
N GLN A 108 -4.81 -9.92 -0.69
CA GLN A 108 -5.24 -11.10 -1.43
C GLN A 108 -6.26 -11.93 -0.67
N ALA A 109 -6.02 -12.21 0.61
CA ALA A 109 -6.95 -12.98 1.44
C ALA A 109 -8.32 -12.29 1.55
N ASN A 110 -8.34 -10.97 1.66
CA ASN A 110 -9.58 -10.19 1.71
C ASN A 110 -10.34 -10.23 0.38
N GLN A 111 -9.66 -10.06 -0.76
CA GLN A 111 -10.30 -10.17 -2.08
C GLN A 111 -10.85 -11.58 -2.36
N ARG A 112 -10.15 -12.63 -1.92
CA ARG A 112 -10.63 -14.02 -2.05
C ARG A 112 -11.93 -14.29 -1.29
N ARG A 113 -12.21 -13.53 -0.23
CA ARG A 113 -13.42 -13.69 0.60
C ARG A 113 -14.63 -12.96 0.02
N GLN A 114 -14.46 -12.14 -1.00
CA GLN A 114 -15.58 -11.43 -1.59
C GLN A 114 -16.44 -12.37 -2.45
N PRO A 115 -17.79 -12.26 -2.39
CA PRO A 115 -18.69 -13.22 -3.04
C PRO A 115 -18.47 -13.37 -4.55
N GLU A 116 -18.18 -12.27 -5.24
CA GLU A 116 -17.95 -12.26 -6.69
C GLU A 116 -16.66 -12.99 -7.11
N ASN A 117 -15.69 -13.04 -6.21
CA ASN A 117 -14.40 -13.68 -6.41
C ASN A 117 -14.37 -15.15 -5.95
N PHE A 118 -15.36 -15.58 -5.16
CA PHE A 118 -15.40 -16.91 -4.54
C PHE A 118 -15.43 -18.04 -5.58
N ASN A 119 -16.32 -17.94 -6.58
CA ASN A 119 -16.46 -18.96 -7.63
C ASN A 119 -15.22 -19.04 -8.54
N LEU A 120 -14.66 -17.88 -8.91
CA LEU A 120 -13.44 -17.79 -9.71
C LEU A 120 -12.26 -18.45 -8.96
N TYR A 121 -12.13 -18.20 -7.66
CA TYR A 121 -11.08 -18.81 -6.85
C TYR A 121 -11.21 -20.33 -6.75
N HIS A 122 -12.43 -20.85 -6.54
CA HIS A 122 -12.66 -22.28 -6.48
C HIS A 122 -12.27 -22.99 -7.79
N GLN A 123 -12.55 -22.37 -8.94
CA GLN A 123 -12.12 -22.87 -10.25
C GLN A 123 -10.60 -22.84 -10.42
N ILE A 124 -9.95 -21.75 -10.01
CA ILE A 124 -8.49 -21.60 -10.03
C ILE A 124 -7.80 -22.67 -9.17
N GLN A 125 -8.36 -22.99 -8.00
CA GLN A 125 -7.81 -24.01 -7.10
C GLN A 125 -7.90 -25.42 -7.70
N GLN A 126 -8.96 -25.73 -8.46
CA GLN A 126 -9.09 -27.03 -9.13
C GLN A 126 -8.07 -27.22 -10.26
N GLN A 127 -7.73 -26.17 -11.02
CA GLN A 127 -6.73 -26.25 -12.10
C GLN A 127 -5.29 -26.39 -11.60
N GLN A 128 -5.00 -25.96 -10.35
CA GLN A 128 -3.65 -26.08 -9.76
C GLN A 128 -3.21 -27.51 -9.45
N GLN A 129 -4.13 -28.49 -9.33
CA GLN A 129 -3.73 -29.88 -9.12
C GLN A 129 -3.08 -30.54 -10.34
N GLN A 130 -3.18 -29.95 -11.54
CA GLN A 130 -2.65 -30.54 -12.78
C GLN A 130 -1.51 -29.75 -13.45
N SER A 131 -1.20 -28.53 -13.02
CA SER A 131 -0.14 -27.72 -13.63
C SER A 131 0.79 -27.09 -12.60
N SER A 132 2.10 -27.28 -12.80
CA SER A 132 3.18 -26.77 -11.93
C SER A 132 3.38 -25.24 -12.00
N SER A 133 2.52 -24.52 -12.71
CA SER A 133 2.52 -23.05 -12.77
C SER A 133 1.91 -22.46 -11.49
N SER A 134 2.76 -21.91 -10.63
CA SER A 134 2.44 -21.52 -9.25
C SER A 134 1.72 -20.17 -9.08
N ILE A 135 1.23 -19.53 -10.16
CA ILE A 135 0.71 -18.16 -10.10
C ILE A 135 -0.64 -18.07 -10.82
N SER A 136 -1.65 -18.65 -10.21
CA SER A 136 -3.04 -18.26 -10.42
C SER A 136 -3.59 -17.81 -9.06
N CYS A 137 -3.28 -16.55 -8.72
CA CYS A 137 -3.79 -15.88 -7.53
C CYS A 137 -4.55 -14.63 -7.97
N ILE A 138 -5.62 -14.30 -7.24
CA ILE A 138 -6.35 -13.04 -7.48
C ILE A 138 -5.35 -11.90 -7.30
N LYS A 139 -5.17 -11.11 -8.37
CA LYS A 139 -4.31 -9.93 -8.35
C LYS A 139 -4.90 -8.89 -7.41
N VAL A 140 -4.08 -8.36 -6.52
CA VAL A 140 -4.49 -7.34 -5.55
C VAL A 140 -4.71 -6.02 -6.26
N GLU A 141 -5.89 -5.46 -6.08
CA GLU A 141 -6.25 -4.13 -6.54
C GLU A 141 -5.64 -3.05 -5.63
N LEU A 142 -5.37 -1.87 -6.20
CA LEU A 142 -4.73 -0.78 -5.48
C LEU A 142 -5.52 -0.39 -4.22
N GLN A 143 -6.86 -0.32 -4.32
CA GLN A 143 -7.72 0.02 -3.20
C GLN A 143 -7.52 -0.94 -2.01
N ASN A 144 -7.57 -2.25 -2.27
CA ASN A 144 -7.38 -3.30 -1.26
C ASN A 144 -5.96 -3.31 -0.68
N LEU A 145 -4.96 -2.95 -1.48
CA LEU A 145 -3.59 -2.75 -1.02
C LEU A 145 -3.49 -1.58 -0.03
N ILE A 146 -4.05 -0.42 -0.36
CA ILE A 146 -4.03 0.77 0.50
C ILE A 146 -4.71 0.46 1.85
N LEU A 147 -5.88 -0.18 1.83
CA LEU A 147 -6.58 -0.57 3.06
C LEU A 147 -5.71 -1.43 3.97
N SER A 148 -5.02 -2.42 3.41
CA SER A 148 -4.16 -3.35 4.16
C SER A 148 -2.84 -2.72 4.61
N ILE A 149 -2.34 -1.69 3.92
CA ILE A 149 -1.22 -0.85 4.33
C ILE A 149 -1.60 0.03 5.53
N LEU A 150 -2.83 0.57 5.56
CA LEU A 150 -3.34 1.36 6.69
C LEU A 150 -3.55 0.55 7.98
N ASP A 151 -3.50 -0.78 7.89
CA ASP A 151 -3.46 -1.70 9.04
C ASP A 151 -2.05 -1.92 9.62
N ASP A 152 -1.00 -1.50 8.91
CA ASP A 152 0.37 -1.60 9.42
C ASP A 152 0.51 -0.69 10.67
N PRO A 153 0.93 -1.21 11.84
CA PRO A 153 1.03 -0.42 13.06
C PRO A 153 1.91 0.82 12.93
N VAL A 154 2.97 0.76 12.12
CA VAL A 154 3.87 1.90 11.90
C VAL A 154 3.17 2.97 11.08
N VAL A 155 2.45 2.56 10.03
CA VAL A 155 1.64 3.48 9.21
C VAL A 155 0.52 4.10 10.03
N SER A 156 -0.23 3.29 10.77
CA SER A 156 -1.32 3.75 11.65
C SER A 156 -0.83 4.80 12.66
N ARG A 157 0.36 4.60 13.24
CA ARG A 157 1.00 5.58 14.12
C ARG A 157 1.30 6.90 13.41
N VAL A 158 1.92 6.86 12.22
CA VAL A 158 2.23 8.06 11.43
C VAL A 158 0.99 8.89 11.13
N PHE A 159 -0.09 8.23 10.70
CA PHE A 159 -1.36 8.92 10.46
C PHE A 159 -1.96 9.49 11.74
N GLY A 160 -1.90 8.74 12.86
CA GLY A 160 -2.37 9.20 14.16
C GLY A 160 -1.61 10.42 14.69
N GLU A 161 -0.28 10.45 14.55
CA GLU A 161 0.56 11.59 14.92
C GLU A 161 0.23 12.85 14.11
N ALA A 162 -0.26 12.68 12.87
CA ALA A 162 -0.75 13.75 12.01
C ALA A 162 -2.25 14.08 12.22
N GLY A 163 -2.88 13.51 13.24
CA GLY A 163 -4.28 13.76 13.60
C GLY A 163 -5.32 13.04 12.73
N PHE A 164 -4.91 12.08 11.90
CA PHE A 164 -5.83 11.25 11.12
C PHE A 164 -6.30 10.03 11.91
N ARG A 165 -7.53 9.61 11.64
CA ARG A 165 -8.10 8.36 12.15
C ARG A 165 -8.13 7.34 11.01
N SER A 166 -7.47 6.19 11.21
CA SER A 166 -7.40 5.12 10.20
C SER A 166 -8.81 4.67 9.75
N SER A 167 -9.79 4.65 10.65
CA SER A 167 -11.19 4.32 10.31
C SER A 167 -11.82 5.29 9.31
N GLU A 168 -11.57 6.59 9.45
CA GLU A 168 -12.14 7.64 8.56
C GLU A 168 -11.51 7.58 7.17
N ILE A 169 -10.18 7.39 7.10
CA ILE A 169 -9.47 7.24 5.83
C ILE A 169 -9.97 5.99 5.10
N LYS A 170 -10.08 4.86 5.80
CA LYS A 170 -10.58 3.61 5.20
C LYS A 170 -12.01 3.74 4.71
N LEU A 171 -12.88 4.38 5.50
CA LEU A 171 -14.26 4.64 5.09
C LEU A 171 -14.31 5.52 3.83
N ALA A 172 -13.47 6.57 3.78
CA ALA A 172 -13.36 7.42 2.61
C ALA A 172 -12.85 6.64 1.38
N ILE A 173 -11.92 5.69 1.53
CA ILE A 173 -11.43 4.85 0.43
C ILE A 173 -12.53 3.93 -0.11
N VAL A 174 -13.30 3.30 0.78
CA VAL A 174 -14.37 2.35 0.40
C VAL A 174 -15.59 3.07 -0.20
N ARG A 175 -15.84 4.31 0.22
CA ARG A 175 -16.95 5.14 -0.27
C ARG A 175 -16.40 6.38 -1.00
N PRO A 176 -15.81 6.22 -2.20
CA PRO A 176 -15.47 7.37 -3.02
C PRO A 176 -16.78 8.11 -3.39
N LEU A 177 -16.81 9.43 -3.24
CA LEU A 177 -17.92 10.23 -3.77
C LEU A 177 -17.97 10.05 -5.29
N PRO A 178 -19.16 10.04 -5.91
CA PRO A 178 -19.27 10.09 -7.36
C PRO A 178 -18.50 11.31 -7.87
N GLN A 179 -17.62 11.11 -8.85
CA GLN A 179 -17.04 12.23 -9.60
C GLN A 179 -18.20 12.94 -10.30
N VAL A 180 -18.62 14.08 -9.76
CA VAL A 180 -19.57 14.96 -10.44
C VAL A 180 -18.76 15.63 -11.54
N PHE A 181 -18.93 15.13 -12.78
CA PHE A 181 -18.36 15.73 -13.99
C PHE A 181 -19.16 16.97 -14.40
#